data_AF-A0A957JR62-F1
#
_entry.id   AF-A0A957JR62-F1
#
_cell.length_a   1.000
_cell.length_b   1.000
_cell.length_c   1.000
_cell.angle_alpha   90.00
_cell.angle_beta   90.00
_cell.angle_gamma   90.00
#
_symmetry.space_group_name_H-M   'P 1'
#
loop_
_entity.id
_entity.type
_entity.pdbx_description
1 polymer ?
#
loop_
_entity_poly.entity_id
_entity_poly.type
_entity_poly.pdbx_seq_one_letter_code
_entity_poly.pdbx_strand_id
1 'polypeptide(L)'
;MSTPTASRSHSLTPPSLLQRLFNQETLLAWLFLLPSLIGFITFYAVPGVRGLYISFTDWDMLSAPKFIGLENYSDMFQDKQFWRSL
;
A
#
# COMPACT_ATOMS: atom_id res chain seq x y z
N MET A 1 53.33 35.94 -9.96
CA MET A 1 53.35 34.61 -10.60
C MET A 1 52.05 33.91 -10.22
N SER A 2 50.98 34.16 -10.96
CA SER A 2 49.62 33.68 -10.70
C SER A 2 49.36 32.45 -11.56
N THR A 3 49.31 31.27 -10.96
CA THR A 3 48.82 30.06 -11.61
C THR A 3 47.29 30.00 -11.48
N PRO A 4 46.54 29.92 -12.59
CA PRO A 4 45.10 29.68 -12.57
C PRO A 4 44.86 28.17 -12.56
N THR A 5 44.48 27.59 -11.42
CA THR A 5 44.00 26.20 -11.40
C THR A 5 42.50 26.21 -11.68
N ALA A 6 42.18 25.85 -12.93
CA ALA A 6 40.83 25.76 -13.47
C ALA A 6 39.89 24.88 -12.61
N SER A 7 38.73 25.44 -12.32
CA SER A 7 37.55 24.79 -11.77
C SER A 7 37.08 23.66 -12.70
N ARG A 8 37.17 22.40 -12.27
CA ARG A 8 36.52 21.26 -12.92
C ARG A 8 35.07 21.20 -12.47
N SER A 9 34.19 21.85 -13.23
CA SER A 9 32.75 21.67 -13.12
C SER A 9 32.36 20.31 -13.71
N HIS A 10 32.37 19.25 -12.88
CA HIS A 10 31.69 18.00 -13.24
C HIS A 10 30.18 18.29 -13.28
N SER A 11 29.61 18.33 -14.48
CA SER A 11 28.17 18.37 -14.70
C SER A 11 27.56 17.06 -14.19
N LEU A 12 27.11 17.05 -12.94
CA LEU A 12 26.34 15.96 -12.36
C LEU A 12 24.93 16.02 -12.95
N THR A 13 24.74 15.54 -14.19
CA THR A 13 23.40 15.25 -14.68
C THR A 13 22.87 14.07 -13.87
N PRO A 14 21.87 14.27 -13.00
CA PRO A 14 21.33 13.17 -12.22
C PRO A 14 20.72 12.15 -13.18
N PRO A 15 20.89 10.84 -12.93
CA PRO A 15 20.22 9.83 -13.74
C PRO A 15 18.72 10.07 -13.68
N SER A 16 18.06 9.93 -14.84
CA SER A 16 16.61 10.04 -14.93
C SER A 16 15.94 9.03 -13.97
N LEU A 17 14.76 9.36 -13.44
CA LEU A 17 14.04 8.47 -12.51
C LEU A 17 13.87 7.06 -13.09
N LEU A 18 13.66 6.95 -14.41
CA LEU A 18 13.61 5.68 -15.13
C LEU A 18 14.93 4.91 -15.04
N GLN A 19 16.08 5.56 -15.28
CA GLN A 19 17.39 4.91 -15.16
C GLN A 19 17.68 4.41 -13.74
N ARG A 20 17.17 5.09 -12.70
CA ARG A 20 17.32 4.62 -11.31
C ARG A 20 16.46 3.38 -11.03
N LEU A 21 15.26 3.31 -11.60
CA LEU A 21 14.38 2.15 -11.46
C LEU A 21 14.92 0.89 -12.15
N PHE A 22 15.67 1.05 -13.25
CA PHE A 22 16.27 -0.04 -14.03
C PHE A 22 17.75 -0.31 -13.69
N ASN A 23 18.25 0.17 -12.55
CA ASN A 23 19.59 -0.19 -12.06
C ASN A 23 19.60 -1.60 -11.46
N GLN A 24 20.71 -2.33 -11.62
CA GLN A 24 20.89 -3.70 -11.08
C GLN A 24 20.69 -3.75 -9.57
N GLU A 25 21.14 -2.73 -8.84
CA GLU A 25 20.94 -2.59 -7.39
C GLU A 25 19.47 -2.52 -7.00
N THR A 26 18.66 -1.79 -7.76
CA THR A 26 17.22 -1.67 -7.53
C THR A 26 16.51 -2.98 -7.83
N LEU A 27 16.94 -3.69 -8.87
CA LEU A 27 16.40 -5.00 -9.23
C LEU A 27 16.67 -6.04 -8.14
N LEU A 28 17.89 -6.08 -7.61
CA LEU A 28 18.26 -6.95 -6.48
C LEU A 28 17.45 -6.60 -5.23
N ALA A 29 17.31 -5.32 -4.89
CA ALA A 29 16.50 -4.87 -3.76
C ALA A 29 15.04 -5.36 -3.88
N TRP A 30 14.44 -5.26 -5.06
CA TRP A 30 13.10 -5.80 -5.30
C TRP A 30 13.05 -7.32 -5.19
N LEU A 31 14.06 -8.05 -5.68
CA LEU A 31 14.10 -9.51 -5.59
C LEU A 31 14.10 -9.99 -4.12
N PHE A 32 14.78 -9.29 -3.22
CA PHE A 32 14.76 -9.59 -1.79
C PHE A 32 13.47 -9.15 -1.09
N LEU A 33 12.84 -8.07 -1.58
CA LEU A 33 11.59 -7.56 -1.02
C LEU A 33 10.36 -8.37 -1.45
N LEU A 34 10.35 -8.87 -2.68
CA LEU A 34 9.18 -9.54 -3.27
C LEU A 34 8.65 -10.69 -2.42
N PRO A 35 9.46 -11.60 -1.86
CA PRO A 35 8.95 -12.70 -1.04
C PRO A 35 8.16 -12.22 0.19
N SER A 36 8.67 -11.22 0.91
CA SER A 36 7.98 -10.67 2.08
C SER A 36 6.75 -9.87 1.66
N LEU A 37 6.82 -9.12 0.56
CA LEU A 37 5.70 -8.36 0.01
C LEU A 37 4.56 -9.27 -0.46
N ILE A 38 4.88 -10.39 -1.12
CA ILE A 38 3.89 -11.40 -1.53
C ILE A 38 3.20 -11.99 -0.31
N GLY A 39 3.97 -12.33 0.74
CA GLY A 39 3.42 -12.81 2.01
C GLY A 39 2.50 -11.78 2.65
N PHE A 40 2.94 -10.52 2.76
CA PHE A 40 2.13 -9.43 3.27
C PHE A 40 0.82 -9.24 2.48
N ILE A 41 0.89 -9.21 1.15
CA ILE A 41 -0.30 -9.03 0.31
C ILE A 41 -1.27 -10.19 0.52
N THR A 42 -0.78 -11.43 0.46
CA THR A 42 -1.62 -12.62 0.50
C THR A 42 -2.29 -12.82 1.86
N PHE A 43 -1.55 -12.61 2.94
CA PHE A 43 -2.01 -12.94 4.30
C PHE A 43 -2.53 -11.76 5.10
N TYR A 44 -2.21 -10.52 4.71
CA TYR A 44 -2.66 -9.32 5.41
C TYR A 44 -3.51 -8.42 4.50
N ALA A 45 -2.97 -7.98 3.37
CA ALA A 45 -3.64 -6.96 2.56
C ALA A 45 -4.93 -7.50 1.92
N VAL A 46 -4.89 -8.67 1.29
CA VAL A 46 -6.05 -9.31 0.66
C VAL A 46 -7.18 -9.57 1.66
N PRO A 47 -6.98 -10.29 2.78
CA PRO A 47 -8.06 -10.49 3.75
C PRO A 47 -8.50 -9.18 4.41
N GLY A 48 -7.60 -8.24 4.66
CA GLY A 48 -7.94 -6.93 5.21
C GLY A 48 -8.85 -6.12 4.28
N VAL A 49 -8.48 -5.99 3.00
CA VAL A 49 -9.30 -5.32 1.98
C VAL A 49 -10.63 -6.05 1.78
N ARG A 50 -10.63 -7.39 1.81
CA ARG A 50 -11.86 -8.17 1.71
C ARG A 50 -12.79 -7.93 2.91
N GLY A 51 -12.24 -7.92 4.13
CA GLY A 51 -13.00 -7.61 5.34
C GLY A 51 -13.58 -6.20 5.32
N LEU A 52 -12.78 -5.22 4.86
CA LEU A 52 -13.26 -3.85 4.62
C LEU A 52 -14.35 -3.82 3.55
N TYR A 53 -14.23 -4.55 2.45
CA TYR A 53 -15.31 -4.61 1.46
C TYR A 53 -16.59 -5.20 2.06
N ILE A 54 -16.46 -6.31 2.80
CA ILE A 54 -17.58 -6.99 3.45
C ILE A 54 -18.29 -6.09 4.44
N SER A 55 -17.60 -5.20 5.16
CA SER A 55 -18.26 -4.30 6.11
C SER A 55 -19.20 -3.29 5.45
N PHE A 56 -19.09 -3.07 4.13
CA PHE A 56 -20.06 -2.30 3.34
C PHE A 56 -21.11 -3.17 2.63
N THR A 57 -21.14 -4.47 2.91
CA THR A 57 -22.10 -5.42 2.34
C THR A 57 -22.94 -6.10 3.41
N ASP A 58 -24.16 -6.46 3.04
CA ASP A 58 -24.95 -7.45 3.76
C ASP A 58 -24.52 -8.84 3.25
N TRP A 59 -23.82 -9.58 4.12
CA TRP A 59 -23.29 -10.89 3.77
C TRP A 59 -23.37 -11.88 4.94
N ASP A 60 -24.22 -12.89 4.78
CA ASP A 60 -24.49 -13.96 5.74
C ASP A 60 -23.63 -15.22 5.51
N MET A 61 -22.63 -15.16 4.63
CA MET A 61 -21.78 -16.27 4.16
C MET A 61 -22.51 -17.38 3.37
N LEU A 62 -23.84 -17.43 3.39
CA LEU A 62 -24.65 -18.42 2.68
C LEU A 62 -25.10 -17.91 1.31
N SER A 63 -25.30 -16.60 1.20
CA SER A 63 -25.73 -15.91 -0.01
C SER A 63 -24.62 -15.04 -0.61
N ALA A 64 -24.85 -14.53 -1.82
CA ALA A 64 -23.93 -13.60 -2.45
C ALA A 64 -23.97 -12.24 -1.71
N PRO A 65 -22.81 -11.62 -1.42
CA PRO A 65 -22.74 -10.35 -0.70
C PRO A 65 -23.48 -9.24 -1.48
N LYS A 66 -24.39 -8.53 -0.81
CA LYS A 66 -25.11 -7.39 -1.38
C LYS A 66 -24.49 -6.09 -0.88
N PHE A 67 -24.10 -5.20 -1.78
CA PHE A 67 -23.55 -3.91 -1.38
C PHE A 67 -24.65 -2.98 -0.86
N ILE A 68 -24.53 -2.57 0.41
CA ILE A 68 -25.48 -1.70 1.12
C ILE A 68 -24.83 -0.38 1.58
N GLY A 69 -23.56 -0.17 1.23
CA GLY A 69 -22.84 1.05 1.59
C GLY A 69 -22.62 1.17 3.09
N LEU A 70 -23.10 2.24 3.71
CA LEU A 70 -22.83 2.56 5.12
C LEU A 70 -23.93 2.10 6.09
N GLU A 71 -24.94 1.38 5.62
CA GLU A 71 -26.11 1.00 6.41
C GLU A 71 -25.72 0.20 7.67
N ASN A 72 -24.82 -0.80 7.55
CA ASN A 72 -24.25 -1.54 8.68
C ASN A 72 -23.72 -0.62 9.79
N TYR A 73 -23.02 0.46 9.42
CA TYR A 73 -22.46 1.40 10.39
C TYR A 73 -23.55 2.25 11.05
N SER A 74 -24.51 2.74 10.27
CA SER A 74 -25.67 3.49 10.80
C SER A 74 -26.42 2.67 11.84
N ASP A 75 -26.64 1.38 11.57
CA ASP A 75 -27.34 0.47 12.47
C ASP A 75 -26.53 0.24 13.76
N MET A 76 -25.23 -0.04 13.64
CA MET A 76 -24.35 -0.19 14.81
C MET A 76 -24.27 1.08 15.67
N PHE A 77 -24.25 2.26 15.05
CA PHE A 77 -24.24 3.54 15.78
C PHE A 77 -25.54 3.77 16.57
N GLN A 78 -26.67 3.25 16.11
CA GLN A 78 -27.96 3.37 16.78
C GLN A 78 -28.21 2.23 17.79
N ASP A 79 -27.46 1.14 17.70
CA ASP A 79 -27.61 -0.02 18.57
C ASP A 79 -27.03 0.24 19.98
N LYS A 80 -27.94 0.32 20.97
CA LYS A 80 -27.57 0.47 22.39
C LYS A 80 -26.78 -0.71 22.92
N GLN A 81 -26.97 -1.91 22.38
CA GLN A 81 -26.24 -3.10 22.81
C GLN A 81 -24.78 -3.02 22.35
N PHE A 82 -24.53 -2.55 21.14
CA PHE A 82 -23.18 -2.30 20.63
C PHE A 82 -22.40 -1.39 21.58
N TRP A 83 -22.96 -0.25 21.99
CA TRP A 83 -22.33 0.69 22.92
C TRP A 83 -22.12 0.15 24.34
N ARG A 84 -22.91 -0.83 24.78
CA ARG A 84 -22.71 -1.47 26.09
C ARG A 84 -21.54 -2.45 26.10
N SER A 85 -21.14 -2.93 24.92
CA SER A 85 -20.07 -3.93 24.77
C SER A 85 -18.69 -3.33 24.48
N LEU A 86 -18.64 -2.02 24.21
CA LEU A 86 -17.42 -1.26 23.96
C LEU A 86 -16.82 -0.71 25.28
#